data_AF-A0A845YKS8-F1
#
_entry.id   AF-A0A845YKS8-F1
#
_cell.length_a   1.000
_cell.length_b   1.000
_cell.length_c   1.000
_cell.angle_alpha   90.00
_cell.angle_beta   90.00
_cell.angle_gamma   90.00
#
_symmetry.space_group_name_H-M   'P 1'
#
loop_
_entity.id
_entity.type
_entity.pdbx_description
1 polymer ?
#
loop_
_entity_poly.entity_id
_entity_poly.type
_entity_poly.pdbx_seq_one_letter_code
_entity_poly.pdbx_strand_id
1 'polypeptide(L)' 'MFGLGWPEVIVIGIAAAVVFGPKKIPEMGSALGKTLRGFRDEINSTTSEEEESDKDGSS' A
#
# COMPACT_ATOMS: atom_id res chain seq x y z
N MET A 1 3.74 -26.34 -19.04
CA MET A 1 4.88 -25.49 -19.47
C MET A 1 4.42 -24.05 -19.62
N PHE A 2 4.04 -23.39 -18.53
CA PHE A 2 3.83 -21.94 -18.50
C PHE A 2 3.81 -21.52 -17.02
N GLY A 3 4.99 -21.41 -16.43
CA GLY A 3 5.12 -20.75 -15.14
C GLY A 3 5.07 -19.26 -15.44
N LEU A 4 4.12 -18.53 -14.87
CA LEU A 4 4.18 -17.06 -14.87
C LEU A 4 5.47 -16.67 -14.14
N GLY A 5 6.51 -16.41 -14.92
CA GLY A 5 7.79 -15.96 -14.41
C GLY A 5 7.81 -14.44 -14.34
N TRP A 6 8.88 -13.94 -13.72
CA TRP A 6 9.24 -12.53 -13.80
C TRP A 6 9.27 -11.97 -15.25
N PRO A 7 9.70 -12.73 -16.28
CA PRO A 7 9.70 -12.25 -17.65
C PRO A 7 8.29 -11.90 -18.17
N GLU A 8 7.29 -12.78 -17.99
CA GLU A 8 5.92 -12.53 -18.45
C GLU A 8 5.30 -11.31 -17.75
N VAL A 9 5.53 -11.14 -16.45
CA VAL A 9 5.05 -9.98 -15.68
C VAL A 9 5.65 -8.68 -16.22
N ILE A 10 6.94 -8.67 -16.57
CA ILE A 10 7.61 -7.51 -17.15
C ILE A 10 7.00 -7.15 -18.51
N VAL A 11 6.74 -8.14 -19.38
CA VAL A 11 6.12 -7.91 -20.70
C VAL A 11 4.73 -7.29 -20.55
N ILE A 12 3.90 -7.81 -19.64
CA ILE A 12 2.58 -7.25 -19.34
C ILE A 12 2.70 -5.83 -18.77
N GLY A 13 3.67 -5.60 -17.88
CA GLY A 13 3.96 -4.28 -17.30
C GLY A 13 4.33 -3.25 -18.36
N ILE A 14 5.15 -3.63 -19.35
CA ILE A 14 5.52 -2.77 -20.48
C ILE A 14 4.29 -2.47 -21.34
N ALA A 15 3.48 -3.48 -21.67
CA ALA A 15 2.26 -3.29 -22.46
C ALA A 15 1.29 -2.32 -21.76
N ALA A 16 1.06 -2.50 -20.46
CA ALA A 16 0.26 -1.59 -19.65
C ALA A 16 0.86 -0.18 -19.60
N ALA A 17 2.19 -0.06 -19.46
CA ALA A 17 2.88 1.24 -19.48
C ALA A 17 2.81 1.96 -20.83
N VAL A 18 2.66 1.25 -21.95
CA VAL A 18 2.41 1.89 -23.26
C VAL A 18 0.98 2.42 -23.34
N VAL A 19 -0.01 1.65 -22.85
CA VAL A 19 -1.43 2.05 -22.87
C VAL A 19 -1.71 3.21 -21.91
N PHE A 20 -1.23 3.11 -20.67
CA PHE A 20 -1.48 4.10 -19.62
C PHE A 20 -0.39 5.18 -19.56
N GLY A 21 0.80 4.92 -20.08
CA GLY A 21 1.96 5.82 -19.99
C GLY A 21 2.81 5.54 -18.73
N PRO A 22 4.15 5.54 -18.83
CA PRO A 22 5.03 5.21 -17.70
C PRO A 22 4.97 6.24 -16.57
N LYS A 23 4.48 7.46 -16.84
CA LYS A 23 4.28 8.50 -15.82
C LYS A 23 2.99 8.33 -15.01
N LYS A 24 1.95 7.69 -15.56
CA LYS A 24 0.67 7.52 -14.85
C LYS A 24 0.76 6.49 -13.74
N ILE A 25 1.56 5.43 -13.91
CA ILE A 25 1.77 4.39 -12.89
C ILE A 25 2.31 5.00 -11.57
N PRO A 26 3.42 5.77 -11.53
CA PRO A 26 3.94 6.37 -10.31
C PRO A 26 3.04 7.50 -9.77
N GLU A 27 2.36 8.24 -10.63
CA GLU A 27 1.40 9.26 -10.24
C GLU A 27 0.20 8.65 -9.46
N MET A 28 -0.41 7.60 -10.02
CA MET A 28 -1.47 6.84 -9.36
C MET A 28 -0.96 6.15 -8.09
N GLY A 29 0.22 5.55 -8.13
CA GLY A 29 0.84 4.93 -6.95
C GLY A 29 1.11 5.93 -5.81
N SER A 30 1.50 7.17 -6.14
CA SER A 30 1.71 8.22 -5.15
C SER A 30 0.40 8.69 -4.51
N ALA A 31 -0.68 8.81 -5.29
CA ALA A 31 -2.00 9.18 -4.79
C ALA A 31 -2.59 8.07 -3.90
N LEU A 32 -2.52 6.82 -4.35
CA LEU A 32 -2.93 5.65 -3.57
C LEU A 32 -2.08 5.49 -2.31
N GLY A 33 -0.76 5.72 -2.40
CA GLY A 33 0.15 5.64 -1.26
C GLY A 33 -0.14 6.67 -0.17
N LYS A 34 -0.49 7.91 -0.55
CA LYS A 34 -0.94 8.93 0.41
C LYS A 34 -2.25 8.54 1.10
N THR A 35 -3.19 7.99 0.33
CA THR A 35 -4.49 7.52 0.86
C THR A 35 -4.27 6.36 1.83
N LEU A 36 -3.47 5.37 1.45
CA LEU A 36 -3.17 4.20 2.28
C LEU A 36 -2.35 4.57 3.52
N ARG A 37 -1.48 5.59 3.43
CA ARG A 37 -0.77 6.15 4.59
C ARG A 37 -1.76 6.72 5.61
N GLY A 38 -2.68 7.59 5.17
CA GLY A 38 -3.71 8.14 6.06
C GLY A 38 -4.59 7.06 6.69
N PHE A 39 -5.01 6.07 5.89
CA PHE A 39 -5.78 4.92 6.39
C PHE A 39 -5.01 4.11 7.45
N ARG A 40 -3.71 3.88 7.22
CA ARG A 40 -2.86 3.19 8.18
C ARG A 40 -2.68 4.00 9.47
N ASP A 41 -2.52 5.31 9.36
CA ASP A 41 -2.31 6.18 10.53
C ASP A 41 -3.57 6.25 11.40
N GLU A 42 -4.77 6.33 10.80
CA GLU A 42 -6.06 6.21 11.52
C GLU A 42 -6.20 4.86 12.25
N ILE A 43 -5.92 3.75 11.55
CA ILE A 43 -6.00 2.41 12.16
C ILE A 43 -5.03 2.27 13.34
N ASN A 44 -3.80 2.77 13.20
CA ASN A 44 -2.82 2.71 14.29
C ASN A 44 -3.23 3.60 15.47
N SER A 45 -3.79 4.79 15.22
CA SER A 45 -4.28 5.67 16.29
C SER A 45 -5.42 5.01 17.08
N THR A 46 -6.38 4.36 16.40
CA THR A 46 -7.47 3.62 17.06
C THR A 46 -6.95 2.42 17.85
N THR A 47 -5.96 1.68 17.33
CA THR A 47 -5.41 0.51 18.03
C THR A 47 -4.55 0.91 19.24
N SER A 48 -3.86 2.05 19.19
CA SER A 48 -3.01 2.52 20.30
C SER A 48 -3.82 3.07 21.48
N GLU A 49 -5.04 3.57 21.25
CA GLU A 49 -5.93 4.07 22.31
C GLU A 49 -6.54 2.93 23.17
N GLU A 50 -6.49 1.68 22.71
CA GLU A 50 -6.89 0.50 23.50
C GLU A 50 -5.79 -0.02 24.45
N GLU A 51 -4.51 0.30 24.23
CA GLU A 51 -3.40 -0.25 25.03
C GLU A 51 -2.95 0.62 26.24
N GLU A 52 -3.45 1.85 26.35
CA GLU A 52 -3.03 2.77 27.43
C GLU A 52 -3.93 2.72 28.69
N SER A 53 -4.99 1.91 28.68
CA SER A 53 -5.96 1.81 29.80
C SER A 53 -5.62 0.79 30.91
N ASP A 54 -4.48 0.08 30.83
CA ASP A 54 -4.14 -1.03 31.76
C ASP A 54 -2.96 -0.76 32.72
N LYS A 55 -2.44 0.47 32.85
CA LYS A 55 -1.28 0.77 33.74
C LYS A 55 -1.52 1.73 34.91
N ASP A 56 -2.76 2.11 35.21
CA ASP A 56 -3.07 3.00 36.34
C ASP A 56 -4.12 2.36 37.28
N GLY A 57 -3.79 1.18 37.83
CA GLY A 57 -4.71 0.37 38.65
C GLY A 57 -4.06 -0.38 39.81
N SER A 58 -2.85 -0.01 40.22
CA SER A 58 -2.20 -0.57 41.41
C SER A 58 -1.55 0.53 42.24
N SER A 59 -2.39 1.30 42.94
CA SER A 59 -2.04 1.95 44.22
C SER A 59 -2.86 1.31 45.33
#